data_AF-B2Z8B9-F1
#
_entry.id   AF-B2Z8B9-F1
#
_cell.length_a   1.000
_cell.length_b   1.000
_cell.length_c   1.000
_cell.angle_alpha   90.00
_cell.angle_beta   90.00
_cell.angle_gamma   90.00
#
_symmetry.space_group_name_H-M   'P 1'
#
loop_
_entity.id
_entity.type
_entity.pdbx_description
1 polymer ?
#
loop_
_entity_poly.entity_id
_entity_poly.type
_entity_poly.pdbx_seq_one_letter_code
_entity_poly.pdbx_strand_id
1 'polypeptide(L)'
;MTWRALTVAAAISALWLTTAAVSASLASALEGPGGGVASCRLQETSIRITRDHSDDQGSPVRTCEGTVLVSRCEGTCVSQVQPSITLPHGFLK
;
A
#
# COMPACT_ATOMS: atom_id res chain seq x y z
N MET A 1 -49.94 20.98 26.08
CA MET A 1 -48.58 20.48 26.43
C MET A 1 -47.92 19.73 25.26
N THR A 2 -48.11 20.15 24.01
CA THR A 2 -47.62 19.41 22.82
C THR A 2 -46.56 20.17 22.02
N TRP A 3 -46.44 21.50 22.20
CA TRP A 3 -45.50 22.34 21.45
C TRP A 3 -44.04 22.14 21.84
N ARG A 4 -43.75 21.84 23.12
CA ARG A 4 -42.38 21.61 23.61
C ARG A 4 -41.76 20.32 23.04
N ALA A 5 -42.57 19.30 22.76
CA ALA A 5 -42.08 18.04 22.20
C ALA A 5 -41.71 18.18 20.71
N LEU A 6 -42.48 18.98 19.96
CA LEU A 6 -42.19 19.28 18.55
C LEU A 6 -40.88 20.03 18.36
N THR A 7 -40.58 20.98 19.25
CA THR A 7 -39.32 21.75 19.19
C THR A 7 -38.10 20.91 19.53
N VAL A 8 -38.23 19.95 20.45
CA VAL A 8 -37.14 19.04 20.84
C VAL A 8 -36.84 18.05 19.72
N ALA A 9 -37.88 17.47 19.09
CA ALA A 9 -37.70 16.55 17.97
C ALA A 9 -37.01 17.24 16.77
N ALA A 10 -37.42 18.47 16.44
CA ALA A 10 -36.81 19.25 15.37
C ALA A 10 -35.33 19.59 15.65
N ALA A 11 -34.98 19.92 16.89
CA ALA A 11 -33.61 20.20 17.30
C ALA A 11 -32.71 18.95 17.24
N ILE A 12 -33.23 17.78 17.63
CA ILE A 12 -32.51 16.51 17.56
C ILE A 12 -32.25 16.14 16.09
N SER A 13 -33.27 16.21 15.22
CA SER A 13 -33.08 15.95 13.79
C SER A 13 -32.05 16.89 13.17
N ALA A 14 -32.09 18.19 13.49
CA ALA A 14 -31.10 19.15 13.01
C ALA A 14 -29.68 18.81 13.47
N LEU A 15 -29.49 18.35 14.71
CA LEU A 15 -28.20 17.93 15.24
C LEU A 15 -27.65 16.67 14.55
N TRP A 16 -28.52 15.72 14.19
CA TRP A 16 -28.14 14.55 13.40
C TRP A 16 -27.75 14.90 11.96
N LEU A 17 -28.45 15.86 11.34
CA LEU A 17 -28.10 16.32 10.00
C LEU A 17 -26.74 17.06 9.98
N THR A 18 -26.45 17.87 10.99
CA THR A 18 -25.18 18.61 11.05
C THR A 18 -24.00 17.70 11.36
N THR A 19 -24.15 16.71 12.26
CA THR A 19 -23.08 15.75 12.55
C THR A 19 -22.74 14.88 11.33
N ALA A 20 -23.75 14.44 10.57
CA ALA A 20 -23.55 13.70 9.32
C ALA A 20 -22.81 14.56 8.28
N ALA A 21 -23.19 15.82 8.10
CA ALA A 21 -22.53 16.72 7.14
C ALA A 21 -21.07 17.01 7.51
N VAL A 22 -20.76 17.21 8.80
CA VAL A 22 -19.38 17.42 9.27
C VAL A 22 -18.52 16.18 9.04
N SER A 23 -19.05 14.97 9.28
CA SER A 23 -18.32 13.72 9.05
C SER A 23 -17.95 13.49 7.59
N ALA A 24 -18.85 13.81 6.65
CA ALA A 24 -18.57 13.72 5.21
C ALA A 24 -17.49 14.71 4.76
N SER A 25 -17.46 15.90 5.37
CA SER A 25 -16.49 16.95 5.04
C SER A 25 -15.08 16.60 5.52
N LEU A 26 -14.97 15.92 6.66
CA LEU A 26 -13.68 15.51 7.24
C LEU A 26 -13.04 14.34 6.47
N ALA A 27 -13.85 13.45 5.88
CA ALA A 27 -13.36 12.34 5.06
C ALA A 27 -12.60 12.85 3.82
N SER A 28 -13.16 13.86 3.14
CA SER A 28 -12.55 14.46 1.94
C SER A 28 -11.27 15.24 2.23
N ALA A 29 -11.00 15.62 3.48
CA ALA A 29 -9.81 16.38 3.87
C ALA A 29 -8.56 15.50 4.07
N LEU A 30 -8.73 14.17 4.16
CA LEU A 30 -7.61 13.23 4.28
C LEU A 30 -7.03 12.80 2.92
N GLU A 31 -7.71 13.13 1.82
CA GLU A 31 -7.24 12.86 0.46
C GLU A 31 -6.50 14.08 -0.10
N GLY A 32 -5.21 14.17 0.24
CA GLY A 32 -4.31 15.20 -0.28
C GLY A 32 -4.11 15.08 -1.82
N PRO A 33 -3.79 16.20 -2.51
CA PRO A 33 -3.71 16.23 -3.96
C PRO A 33 -2.38 15.65 -4.46
N GLY A 34 -2.45 14.50 -5.15
CA GLY A 34 -1.46 14.06 -6.14
C GLY A 34 -0.16 13.44 -5.62
N GLY A 35 -0.02 12.13 -5.85
CA GLY A 35 1.25 11.40 -5.74
C GLY A 35 1.02 10.04 -5.11
N GLY A 36 1.09 8.98 -5.93
CA GLY A 36 0.66 7.61 -5.57
C GLY A 36 0.87 7.23 -4.11
N VAL A 37 -0.22 6.84 -3.45
CA VAL A 37 -0.25 6.45 -2.04
C VAL A 37 0.95 5.56 -1.74
N ALA A 38 1.86 5.98 -0.86
CA ALA A 38 2.99 5.15 -0.48
C ALA A 38 2.46 3.93 0.28
N SER A 39 2.23 2.87 -0.48
CA SER A 39 1.67 1.63 0.00
C SER A 39 2.67 0.54 -0.29
N CYS A 40 3.68 0.44 0.58
CA CYS A 40 4.65 -0.64 0.57
C CYS A 40 4.20 -1.68 1.59
N ARG A 41 4.05 -2.94 1.16
CA ARG A 41 3.63 -4.05 2.03
C ARG A 41 4.44 -5.31 1.78
N LEU A 42 4.53 -6.15 2.80
CA LEU A 42 5.06 -7.51 2.66
C LEU A 42 4.04 -8.38 1.92
N GLN A 43 4.51 -9.06 0.89
CA GLN A 43 3.73 -9.98 0.08
C GLN A 43 4.50 -11.28 -0.10
N GLU A 44 3.83 -12.41 0.10
CA GLU A 44 4.43 -13.72 -0.12
C GLU A 44 4.58 -13.98 -1.62
N THR A 45 5.78 -14.40 -2.04
CA THR A 45 6.13 -14.61 -3.44
C THR A 45 6.98 -15.85 -3.59
N SER A 46 6.78 -16.59 -4.68
CA SER A 46 7.62 -17.73 -5.05
C SER A 46 8.81 -17.27 -5.90
N ILE A 47 10.02 -17.70 -5.56
CA ILE A 47 11.22 -17.39 -6.32
C ILE A 47 11.87 -18.69 -6.79
N ARG A 48 12.29 -18.72 -8.07
CA ARG A 48 13.05 -19.83 -8.62
C ARG A 48 14.54 -19.58 -8.40
N ILE A 49 15.20 -20.56 -7.81
CA ILE A 49 16.63 -20.54 -7.53
C ILE A 49 17.28 -21.64 -8.36
N THR A 50 18.34 -21.29 -9.07
CA THR A 50 19.18 -22.23 -9.81
C THR A 50 20.59 -22.15 -9.24
N ARG A 51 21.18 -23.29 -8.91
CA ARG A 51 22.54 -23.37 -8.37
C ARG A 51 23.33 -24.45 -9.09
N ASP A 52 24.45 -24.04 -9.67
CA ASP A 52 25.41 -24.95 -10.29
C ASP A 52 26.38 -25.48 -9.23
N HIS A 53 26.63 -26.79 -9.29
CA HIS A 53 27.62 -27.49 -8.50
C HIS A 53 28.85 -27.73 -9.37
N SER A 54 29.94 -27.02 -9.06
CA SER A 54 31.22 -27.17 -9.76
C SER A 54 32.09 -28.27 -9.12
N ASP A 55 32.96 -28.89 -9.92
CA ASP A 55 34.07 -29.73 -9.43
C ASP A 55 35.21 -28.88 -8.85
N ASP A 56 36.25 -29.54 -8.32
CA ASP A 56 37.48 -28.89 -7.84
C ASP A 56 38.24 -28.12 -8.93
N GLN A 57 37.97 -28.39 -10.22
CA GLN A 57 38.51 -27.63 -11.35
C GLN A 57 37.62 -26.44 -11.76
N GLY A 58 36.49 -26.21 -11.07
CA GLY A 58 35.55 -25.11 -11.32
C GLY A 58 34.53 -25.37 -12.43
N SER A 59 34.53 -26.55 -13.07
CA SER A 59 33.59 -26.88 -14.14
C SER A 59 32.24 -27.33 -13.57
N PRO A 60 31.09 -26.88 -14.12
CA PRO A 60 29.79 -27.26 -13.60
C PRO A 60 29.49 -28.74 -13.89
N VAL A 61 29.31 -29.54 -12.84
CA VAL A 61 29.02 -30.98 -12.93
C VAL A 61 27.52 -31.24 -12.89
N ARG A 62 26.77 -30.41 -12.14
CA ARG A 62 25.32 -30.54 -11.98
C ARG A 62 24.67 -29.18 -11.77
N THR A 63 23.43 -29.05 -12.19
CA THR A 63 22.59 -27.88 -11.90
C THR A 63 21.41 -28.33 -11.05
N CYS A 64 21.24 -27.71 -9.89
CA CYS A 64 20.11 -27.92 -9.01
C CYS A 64 19.13 -26.75 -9.15
N GLU A 65 17.84 -27.05 -9.25
CA GLU A 65 16.78 -26.04 -9.29
C GLU A 65 15.78 -26.24 -8.16
N GLY A 66 15.28 -25.14 -7.60
CA GLY A 66 14.29 -25.16 -6.53
C GLY A 66 13.41 -23.92 -6.56
N THR A 67 12.22 -24.03 -5.98
CA THR A 67 11.33 -22.88 -5.76
C THR A 67 11.12 -22.71 -4.26
N VAL A 68 11.28 -21.49 -3.77
CA VAL A 68 11.08 -21.18 -2.35
C VAL A 68 10.09 -20.03 -2.20
N LEU A 69 9.29 -20.08 -1.14
CA LEU A 69 8.38 -19.00 -0.75
C LEU A 69 9.15 -18.01 0.12
N VAL A 70 9.09 -16.73 -0.27
CA VAL A 70 9.74 -15.63 0.44
C VAL A 70 8.81 -14.43 0.50
N SER A 71 8.90 -13.68 1.59
CA SER A 71 8.18 -12.42 1.73
C SER A 71 8.98 -11.29 1.06
N ARG A 72 8.41 -10.69 0.02
CA ARG A 72 8.96 -9.52 -0.69
C ARG A 72 8.20 -8.26 -0.30
N CYS A 73 8.90 -7.13 -0.23
CA CYS A 73 8.23 -5.83 -0.13
C CYS A 73 7.82 -5.37 -1.53
N GLU A 74 6.54 -5.06 -1.71
CA GLU A 74 5.99 -4.56 -2.97
C GLU A 74 5.25 -3.23 -2.72
N GLY A 75 5.45 -2.26 -3.62
CA GLY A 75 4.75 -0.98 -3.58
C GLY A 75 5.61 0.23 -3.95
N THR A 76 5.08 1.40 -3.62
CA THR A 76 5.72 2.70 -3.83
C THR A 76 6.02 3.36 -2.49
N CYS A 77 7.10 4.14 -2.46
CA CYS A 77 7.51 4.91 -1.28
C CYS A 77 7.55 6.41 -1.62
N VAL A 78 7.19 7.27 -0.68
CA VAL A 78 7.45 8.72 -0.82
C VAL A 78 8.93 8.97 -0.54
N SER A 79 9.63 9.56 -1.50
CA SER A 79 11.00 10.03 -1.33
C SER A 79 11.01 11.56 -1.40
N GLN A 80 11.70 12.21 -0.46
CA GLN A 80 11.95 13.66 -0.49
C GLN A 80 13.09 14.06 -1.44
N VAL A 81 13.74 13.07 -2.05
CA VAL A 81 14.83 13.24 -3.02
C VAL A 81 14.42 12.56 -4.32
N GLN A 82 14.60 13.25 -5.45
CA GLN A 82 14.36 12.70 -6.78
C GLN A 82 15.19 11.42 -6.95
N PRO A 83 14.58 10.24 -7.20
CA PRO A 83 15.37 9.04 -7.43
C PRO A 83 16.19 9.22 -8.71
N SER A 84 17.46 8.84 -8.65
CA SER A 84 18.41 8.92 -9.76
C SER A 84 18.07 7.97 -10.93
N ILE A 85 17.08 7.09 -10.75
CA ILE A 85 16.64 6.09 -11.70
C ILE A 85 15.24 6.45 -12.19
N THR A 86 15.13 6.70 -13.50
CA THR A 86 13.89 7.10 -14.18
C THR A 86 12.99 5.90 -14.54
N LEU A 87 13.49 4.66 -14.48
CA LEU A 87 12.73 3.46 -14.86
C LEU A 87 12.36 2.58 -13.64
N PRO A 88 11.13 2.03 -13.58
CA PRO A 88 10.66 1.21 -12.45
C PRO A 88 11.41 -0.12 -12.29
N HIS A 89 12.17 -0.55 -13.29
CA HIS A 89 13.05 -1.72 -13.27
C HIS A 89 14.51 -1.25 -13.40
N GLY A 90 14.98 -0.55 -12.37
CA GLY A 90 16.34 -0.02 -12.30
C GLY A 90 17.39 -1.11 -12.04
N PHE A 91 17.91 -1.69 -13.12
CA PHE A 91 19.34 -1.96 -13.38
C PHE A 91 19.40 -2.68 -14.73
N LEU A 92 19.97 -2.03 -15.75
CA LEU A 92 20.46 -2.77 -16.91
C LEU A 92 21.80 -3.38 -16.51
N LYS A 93 21.88 -4.70 -16.63
CA LYS A 93 23.05 -5.54 -16.35
C LYS A 93 24.22 -5.22 -17.28
#